data_AF-A0A9E1B0N3-F1
#
_entry.id   AF-A0A9E1B0N3-F1
#
_cell.length_a   1.000
_cell.length_b   1.000
_cell.length_c   1.000
_cell.angle_alpha   90.00
_cell.angle_beta   90.00
_cell.angle_gamma   90.00
#
_symmetry.space_group_name_H-M   'P 1'
#
loop_
_entity.id
_entity.type
_entity.pdbx_description
1 polymer ?
#
loop_
_entity_poly.entity_id
_entity_poly.type
_entity_poly.pdbx_seq_one_letter_code
_entity_poly.pdbx_strand_id
1 'polypeptide(L)'
;MKKLLALLMIWLLLPVAGAEETYTMQDGSLILMDGAGRKCQPIAMKPDFPEALLADADISGAIQLNLPETLLPYVSDELTGGETLVELYCTTELIAMHTVDAADGDVLRVAYRTNLGNYVIRKVIGVQFAFDRYHGSAASILLCVDEITYCMTCENGYLTLREVWNGAGGIGIKRHAIYDLQACVESAGGNAGFCYGNHPYSDVTDLPFADFPTTCEEAMQHLDRTNWAVVNNPNPADRLYLRGKASKEGRNLGKFYNRTPVYVEEIRGDWAYVRIGRATTGYMMTKYLAFGEDADKVECAFPQLEVREEYRLNVADEATYEFEVLDEPSKSAPYTRWHSGDSWTVIGIKGNYYIIMNDNENVCYIPQSHLWAGNG
;
A
#
# COMPACT_ATOMS: atom_id res chain seq x y z
N MET A 1 20.31 1.48 -23.07
CA MET A 1 20.92 1.35 -21.72
C MET A 1 21.89 2.46 -21.30
N LYS A 2 22.81 3.01 -22.13
CA LYS A 2 23.87 3.93 -21.60
C LYS A 2 23.61 5.46 -21.67
N LYS A 3 22.52 5.94 -22.29
CA LYS A 3 22.24 7.39 -22.38
C LYS A 3 21.08 7.88 -21.49
N LEU A 4 20.17 7.01 -21.07
CA LEU A 4 19.06 7.35 -20.17
C LEU A 4 19.47 7.48 -18.68
N LEU A 5 20.59 6.86 -18.27
CA LEU A 5 20.98 6.74 -16.86
C LEU A 5 21.56 8.02 -16.22
N ALA A 6 21.84 9.07 -17.01
CA ALA A 6 22.51 10.27 -16.50
C ALA A 6 21.56 11.44 -16.18
N LEU A 7 20.33 11.48 -16.71
CA LEU A 7 19.47 12.67 -16.63
C LEU A 7 18.44 12.67 -15.48
N LEU A 8 18.20 11.53 -14.83
CA LEU A 8 17.34 11.43 -13.65
C LEU A 8 17.96 11.99 -12.35
N MET A 9 19.21 12.47 -12.40
CA MET A 9 20.03 12.89 -11.25
C MET A 9 20.00 14.40 -10.91
N ILE A 10 19.32 15.26 -11.68
CA ILE A 10 19.42 16.74 -11.54
C ILE A 10 18.11 17.42 -11.03
N TRP A 11 17.14 16.66 -10.53
CA TRP A 11 15.73 17.10 -10.50
C TRP A 11 15.18 17.80 -9.24
N LEU A 12 16.00 18.45 -8.40
CA LEU A 12 15.52 19.02 -7.12
C LEU A 12 15.82 20.50 -6.83
N LEU A 13 16.32 21.31 -7.76
CA LEU A 13 16.83 22.65 -7.39
C LEU A 13 16.40 23.87 -8.21
N LEU A 14 15.33 23.84 -8.99
CA LEU A 14 14.83 25.08 -9.61
C LEU A 14 13.32 25.28 -9.42
N PRO A 15 12.88 26.36 -8.75
CA PRO A 15 11.50 26.79 -8.81
C PRO A 15 11.22 27.34 -10.22
N VAL A 16 10.09 26.93 -10.81
CA VAL A 16 9.63 27.52 -12.06
C VAL A 16 8.99 28.87 -11.73
N ALA A 17 9.62 29.94 -12.19
CA ALA A 17 8.98 31.24 -12.34
C ALA A 17 8.52 31.34 -13.81
N GLY A 18 7.21 31.28 -14.05
CA GLY A 18 6.62 31.39 -15.39
C GLY A 18 5.25 30.72 -15.45
N ALA A 19 4.31 31.33 -16.17
CA ALA A 19 2.88 30.99 -16.18
C ALA A 19 2.54 29.62 -16.80
N GLU A 20 1.45 29.01 -16.31
CA GLU A 20 0.41 28.27 -17.08
C GLU A 20 0.85 27.35 -18.25
N GLU A 21 1.74 26.39 -18.04
CA GLU A 21 1.92 25.28 -18.99
C GLU A 21 1.39 23.97 -18.39
N THR A 22 0.39 23.37 -19.04
CA THR A 22 -0.21 22.07 -18.61
C THR A 22 0.69 20.88 -18.90
N TYR A 23 1.75 21.07 -19.70
CA TYR A 23 2.76 20.07 -20.02
C TYR A 23 4.11 20.73 -20.36
N THR A 24 5.18 19.93 -20.38
CA THR A 24 6.49 20.32 -20.90
C THR A 24 7.09 19.16 -21.69
N MET A 25 7.72 19.46 -22.84
CA MET A 25 8.60 18.51 -23.54
C MET A 25 10.03 18.64 -23.03
N GLN A 26 10.63 17.52 -22.64
CA GLN A 26 12.01 17.50 -22.16
C GLN A 26 12.70 16.21 -22.57
N ASP A 27 13.81 16.32 -23.30
CA ASP A 27 14.69 15.21 -23.68
C ASP A 27 13.95 14.02 -24.37
N GLY A 28 12.91 14.32 -25.14
CA GLY A 28 12.07 13.33 -25.82
C GLY A 28 10.96 12.72 -24.95
N SER A 29 10.73 13.26 -23.75
CA SER A 29 9.63 12.88 -22.87
C SER A 29 8.60 14.00 -22.74
N LEU A 30 7.33 13.62 -22.76
CA LEU A 30 6.21 14.47 -22.41
C LEU A 30 5.97 14.40 -20.90
N ILE A 31 5.97 15.56 -20.24
CA ILE A 31 5.77 15.69 -18.80
C ILE A 31 4.50 16.49 -18.59
N LEU A 32 3.52 15.87 -17.94
CA LEU A 32 2.23 16.49 -17.67
C LEU A 32 2.19 17.08 -16.27
N MET A 33 1.33 18.06 -16.03
CA MET A 33 1.07 18.63 -14.70
C MET A 33 -0.30 18.17 -14.19
N ASP A 34 -0.35 17.65 -12.96
CA ASP A 34 -1.63 17.28 -12.33
C ASP A 34 -2.46 18.51 -11.95
N GLY A 35 -3.69 18.28 -11.44
CA GLY A 35 -4.58 19.37 -11.00
C GLY A 35 -4.03 20.26 -9.87
N ALA A 36 -2.95 19.84 -9.20
CA ALA A 36 -2.24 20.63 -8.18
C ALA A 36 -0.95 21.27 -8.71
N GLY A 37 -0.67 21.16 -10.02
CA GLY A 37 0.54 21.70 -10.65
C GLY A 37 1.80 20.88 -10.38
N ARG A 38 1.67 19.64 -9.91
CA ARG A 38 2.80 18.72 -9.67
C ARG A 38 3.14 17.98 -10.97
N LYS A 39 4.43 17.74 -11.19
CA LYS A 39 4.90 17.01 -12.36
C LYS A 39 4.56 15.52 -12.25
N CYS A 40 3.86 14.99 -13.24
CA CYS A 40 3.66 13.56 -13.42
C CYS A 40 4.92 12.86 -13.94
N GLN A 41 4.90 11.52 -13.94
CA GLN A 41 5.97 10.71 -14.50
C GLN A 41 6.20 11.04 -15.99
N PRO A 42 7.46 11.08 -16.45
CA PRO A 42 7.78 11.41 -17.83
C PRO A 42 7.35 10.28 -18.78
N ILE A 43 6.50 10.61 -19.75
CA ILE A 43 6.05 9.70 -20.80
C ILE A 43 7.07 9.77 -21.94
N ALA A 44 7.88 8.73 -22.12
CA ALA A 44 8.82 8.66 -23.22
C ALA A 44 8.08 8.59 -24.57
N MET A 45 8.40 9.51 -25.48
CA MET A 45 7.81 9.57 -26.81
C MET A 45 8.76 8.95 -27.85
N LYS A 46 8.21 8.52 -28.98
CA LYS A 46 8.98 8.02 -30.13
C LYS A 46 9.80 9.17 -30.77
N PRO A 47 10.96 8.86 -31.38
CA PRO A 47 11.84 9.90 -31.96
C PRO A 47 11.20 10.72 -33.09
N ASP A 48 10.17 10.18 -33.75
CA ASP A 48 9.42 10.81 -34.83
C ASP A 48 8.15 11.54 -34.36
N PHE A 49 7.96 11.68 -33.04
CA PHE A 49 6.82 12.38 -32.46
C PHE A 49 6.73 13.84 -32.94
N PRO A 50 5.64 14.23 -33.63
CA PRO A 50 5.46 15.60 -34.07
C PRO A 50 4.92 16.47 -32.92
N GLU A 51 5.81 17.19 -32.23
CA GLU A 51 5.46 18.05 -31.08
C GLU A 51 4.33 19.06 -31.36
N ALA A 52 4.12 19.45 -32.62
CA ALA A 52 3.01 20.32 -33.02
C ALA A 52 1.63 19.76 -32.65
N LEU A 53 1.48 18.43 -32.52
CA LEU A 53 0.22 17.80 -32.09
C LEU A 53 -0.16 18.17 -30.64
N LEU A 54 0.79 18.60 -29.82
CA LEU A 54 0.52 19.00 -28.44
C LEU A 54 -0.30 20.30 -28.36
N ALA A 55 -0.24 21.16 -29.38
CA ALA A 55 -1.02 22.40 -29.42
C ALA A 55 -2.52 22.13 -29.64
N ASP A 56 -2.85 21.03 -30.33
CA ASP A 56 -4.22 20.60 -30.61
C ASP A 56 -4.75 19.58 -29.58
N ALA A 57 -3.87 19.08 -28.73
CA ALA A 57 -4.19 18.13 -27.68
C ALA A 57 -4.77 18.87 -26.47
N ASP A 58 -6.04 18.61 -26.14
CA ASP A 58 -6.67 19.09 -24.89
C ASP A 58 -6.10 18.31 -23.69
N ILE A 59 -4.87 18.68 -23.31
CA ILE A 59 -4.15 18.15 -22.16
C ILE A 59 -4.56 19.00 -20.95
N SER A 60 -5.76 18.75 -20.41
CA SER A 60 -6.31 19.49 -19.27
C SER A 60 -6.14 18.75 -17.94
N GLY A 61 -5.86 19.54 -16.89
CA GLY A 61 -5.43 19.12 -15.56
C GLY A 61 -6.52 18.45 -14.72
N ALA A 62 -6.56 17.12 -14.71
CA ALA A 62 -7.18 16.31 -13.65
C ALA A 62 -6.09 15.62 -12.80
N ILE A 63 -6.42 15.15 -11.61
CA ILE A 63 -5.48 14.43 -10.71
C ILE A 63 -4.88 13.17 -11.38
N GLN A 64 -5.56 12.66 -12.41
CA GLN A 64 -5.12 11.56 -13.26
C GLN A 64 -5.27 11.97 -14.72
N LEU A 65 -4.15 12.09 -15.42
CA LEU A 65 -4.11 12.69 -16.74
C LEU A 65 -4.17 11.60 -17.82
N ASN A 66 -5.21 11.68 -18.65
CA ASN A 66 -5.31 10.86 -19.85
C ASN A 66 -4.44 11.46 -20.95
N LEU A 67 -3.77 10.58 -21.72
CA LEU A 67 -3.15 11.03 -22.96
C LEU A 67 -4.20 10.97 -24.08
N PRO A 68 -4.41 12.05 -24.85
CA PRO A 68 -5.32 12.03 -25.99
C PRO A 68 -5.00 10.89 -26.98
N GLU A 69 -6.05 10.30 -27.56
CA GLU A 69 -5.93 9.15 -28.48
C GLU A 69 -4.96 9.40 -29.64
N THR A 70 -4.90 10.64 -30.13
CA THR A 70 -4.01 11.07 -31.21
C THR A 70 -2.52 10.96 -30.87
N LEU A 71 -2.18 10.95 -29.57
CA LEU A 71 -0.80 10.87 -29.09
C LEU A 71 -0.37 9.43 -28.73
N LEU A 72 -1.32 8.52 -28.47
CA LEU A 72 -1.03 7.14 -28.06
C LEU A 72 -0.06 6.40 -29.00
N PRO A 73 -0.16 6.51 -30.34
CA PRO A 73 0.76 5.81 -31.25
C PRO A 73 2.22 6.24 -31.12
N TYR A 74 2.46 7.42 -30.54
CA TYR A 74 3.78 8.02 -30.35
C TYR A 74 4.39 7.75 -28.98
N VAL A 75 3.70 7.03 -28.08
CA VAL A 75 4.32 6.54 -26.84
C VAL A 75 5.39 5.50 -27.19
N SER A 76 6.55 5.59 -26.54
CA SER A 76 7.72 4.77 -26.82
C SER A 76 7.47 3.28 -26.59
N ASP A 77 8.03 2.44 -27.47
CA ASP A 77 8.00 0.99 -27.34
C ASP A 77 8.76 0.50 -26.09
N GLU A 78 9.60 1.34 -25.47
CA GLU A 78 10.20 1.04 -24.16
C GLU A 78 9.16 0.93 -23.05
N LEU A 79 8.06 1.70 -23.13
CA LEU A 79 6.95 1.65 -22.18
C LEU A 79 5.93 0.59 -22.57
N THR A 80 5.51 0.57 -23.84
CA THR A 80 4.47 -0.34 -24.33
C THR A 80 4.98 -1.75 -24.61
N GLY A 81 6.30 -1.96 -24.63
CA GLY A 81 6.93 -3.19 -25.08
C GLY A 81 6.65 -3.54 -26.54
N GLY A 82 6.25 -2.56 -27.35
CA GLY A 82 5.84 -2.74 -28.74
C GLY A 82 4.39 -3.20 -28.93
N GLU A 83 3.60 -3.30 -27.86
CA GLU A 83 2.17 -3.61 -27.93
C GLU A 83 1.33 -2.40 -28.35
N THR A 84 0.11 -2.65 -28.82
CA THR A 84 -0.80 -1.56 -29.21
C THR A 84 -1.34 -0.89 -27.97
N LEU A 85 -1.04 0.39 -27.77
CA LEU A 85 -1.55 1.19 -26.65
C LEU A 85 -2.98 1.66 -26.91
N VAL A 86 -3.90 1.33 -25.99
CA VAL A 86 -5.33 1.64 -26.07
C VAL A 86 -5.69 2.85 -25.22
N GLU A 87 -5.20 2.87 -23.98
CA GLU A 87 -5.32 4.02 -23.09
C GLU A 87 -4.14 4.05 -22.12
N LEU A 88 -3.83 5.23 -21.59
CA LEU A 88 -3.00 5.36 -20.40
C LEU A 88 -3.51 6.46 -19.50
N TYR A 89 -3.16 6.35 -18.23
CA TYR A 89 -3.15 7.51 -17.35
C TYR A 89 -1.81 7.63 -16.64
N CYS A 90 -1.45 8.87 -16.33
CA CYS A 90 -0.16 9.22 -15.73
C CYS A 90 -0.39 10.02 -14.44
N THR A 91 0.35 9.67 -13.40
CA THR A 91 0.34 10.31 -12.08
C THR A 91 1.74 10.78 -11.71
N THR A 92 1.90 11.37 -10.52
CA THR A 92 3.21 11.70 -9.96
C THR A 92 4.07 10.47 -9.63
N GLU A 93 3.49 9.28 -9.48
CA GLU A 93 4.22 8.07 -9.04
C GLU A 93 4.33 6.99 -10.12
N LEU A 94 3.38 6.91 -11.05
CA LEU A 94 3.33 5.83 -12.05
C LEU A 94 2.69 6.25 -13.38
N ILE A 95 2.89 5.39 -14.38
CA ILE A 95 2.18 5.38 -15.67
C ILE A 95 1.54 4.01 -15.79
N ALA A 96 0.20 3.95 -15.84
CA ALA A 96 -0.53 2.73 -16.09
C ALA A 96 -1.12 2.76 -17.51
N MET A 97 -0.96 1.65 -18.22
CA MET A 97 -1.25 1.51 -19.64
C MET A 97 -2.10 0.28 -19.87
N HIS A 98 -3.14 0.43 -20.67
CA HIS A 98 -3.86 -0.66 -21.31
C HIS A 98 -3.23 -0.88 -22.67
N THR A 99 -2.59 -2.02 -22.84
CA THR A 99 -2.05 -2.45 -24.12
C THR A 99 -2.75 -3.71 -24.63
N VAL A 100 -2.71 -3.92 -25.93
CA VAL A 100 -3.20 -5.13 -26.59
C VAL A 100 -2.03 -5.82 -27.27
N ASP A 101 -1.77 -7.04 -26.82
CA ASP A 101 -0.84 -7.97 -27.43
C ASP A 101 -1.56 -8.95 -28.37
N ALA A 102 -0.88 -9.37 -29.44
CA ALA A 102 -1.48 -10.24 -30.44
C ALA A 102 -1.75 -11.68 -29.95
N ALA A 103 -1.00 -12.16 -28.96
CA ALA A 103 -1.13 -13.49 -28.39
C ALA A 103 -1.89 -13.48 -27.06
N ASP A 104 -1.58 -12.51 -26.19
CA ASP A 104 -2.09 -12.46 -24.82
C ASP A 104 -3.38 -11.62 -24.67
N GLY A 105 -3.79 -10.88 -25.70
CA GLY A 105 -4.98 -10.02 -25.64
C GLY A 105 -4.73 -8.76 -24.80
N ASP A 106 -5.66 -8.42 -23.92
CA ASP A 106 -5.58 -7.23 -23.07
C ASP A 106 -4.54 -7.38 -21.94
N VAL A 107 -3.64 -6.40 -21.84
CA VAL A 107 -2.49 -6.39 -20.96
C VAL A 107 -2.45 -5.09 -20.17
N LEU A 108 -2.26 -5.21 -18.85
CA LEU A 108 -1.92 -4.09 -17.98
C LEU A 108 -0.40 -3.94 -17.96
N ARG A 109 0.08 -2.75 -18.33
CA ARG A 109 1.48 -2.35 -18.13
C ARG A 109 1.57 -1.21 -17.14
N VAL A 110 2.53 -1.29 -16.22
CA VAL A 110 2.73 -0.24 -15.23
C VAL A 110 4.20 0.13 -15.15
N ALA A 111 4.51 1.37 -15.54
CA ALA A 111 5.84 1.94 -15.38
C ALA A 111 5.88 2.80 -14.11
N TYR A 112 6.86 2.58 -13.24
CA TYR A 112 7.02 3.34 -12.02
C TYR A 112 8.48 3.33 -11.55
N ARG A 113 8.81 4.21 -10.59
CA ARG A 113 10.15 4.33 -10.03
C ARG A 113 10.16 3.93 -8.56
N THR A 114 11.23 3.25 -8.16
CA THR A 114 11.58 3.03 -6.75
C THR A 114 12.99 3.55 -6.48
N ASN A 115 13.41 3.48 -5.21
CA ASN A 115 14.80 3.73 -4.83
C ASN A 115 15.79 2.74 -5.46
N LEU A 116 15.32 1.60 -5.95
CA LEU A 116 16.13 0.55 -6.57
C LEU A 116 16.25 0.70 -8.09
N GLY A 117 15.39 1.51 -8.72
CA GLY A 117 15.42 1.73 -10.16
C GLY A 117 14.04 2.00 -10.76
N ASN A 118 13.99 2.00 -12.09
CA ASN A 118 12.75 2.11 -12.85
C ASN A 118 12.28 0.70 -13.24
N TYR A 119 10.97 0.48 -13.17
CA TYR A 119 10.33 -0.80 -13.43
C TYR A 119 9.22 -0.62 -14.46
N VAL A 120 9.02 -1.64 -15.30
CA VAL A 120 7.81 -1.79 -16.12
C VAL A 120 7.27 -3.19 -15.84
N ILE A 121 6.16 -3.27 -15.12
CA ILE A 121 5.43 -4.52 -14.89
C ILE A 121 4.52 -4.76 -16.08
N ARG A 122 4.45 -6.02 -16.54
CA ARG A 122 3.52 -6.48 -17.57
C ARG A 122 2.65 -7.58 -16.99
N LYS A 123 1.34 -7.38 -16.93
CA LYS A 123 0.37 -8.35 -16.42
C LYS A 123 -0.69 -8.62 -17.48
N VAL A 124 -0.83 -9.88 -17.86
CA VAL A 124 -1.91 -10.32 -18.74
C VAL A 124 -3.23 -10.26 -17.97
N ILE A 125 -4.19 -9.48 -18.47
CA ILE A 125 -5.56 -9.46 -17.99
C ILE A 125 -6.40 -10.42 -18.83
N GLY A 126 -6.16 -10.45 -20.14
CA GLY A 126 -6.77 -11.40 -21.09
C GLY A 126 -8.24 -11.11 -21.42
N VAL A 127 -8.82 -10.09 -20.80
CA VAL A 127 -10.17 -9.59 -21.03
C VAL A 127 -10.14 -8.07 -21.07
N GLN A 128 -11.08 -7.47 -21.80
CA GLN A 128 -11.18 -6.03 -21.92
C GLN A 128 -11.38 -5.38 -20.54
N PHE A 129 -10.67 -4.29 -20.30
CA PHE A 129 -10.78 -3.50 -19.09
C PHE A 129 -10.76 -2.02 -19.40
N ALA A 130 -11.05 -1.21 -18.39
CA ALA A 130 -10.86 0.23 -18.43
C ALA A 130 -10.31 0.72 -17.08
N PHE A 131 -9.62 1.86 -17.07
CA PHE A 131 -9.20 2.48 -15.82
C PHE A 131 -10.31 3.33 -15.17
N ASP A 132 -10.53 3.15 -13.87
CA ASP A 132 -11.25 4.15 -13.06
C ASP A 132 -10.29 5.28 -12.70
N ARG A 133 -10.46 6.38 -13.43
CA ARG A 133 -9.57 7.54 -13.35
C ARG A 133 -9.96 8.58 -12.30
N TYR A 134 -11.08 8.37 -11.61
CA TYR A 134 -11.64 9.37 -10.69
C TYR A 134 -11.35 9.03 -9.23
N HIS A 135 -11.32 7.74 -8.90
CA HIS A 135 -11.22 7.30 -7.50
C HIS A 135 -9.81 6.87 -7.09
N GLY A 136 -8.85 6.84 -8.01
CA GLY A 136 -7.46 6.48 -7.70
C GLY A 136 -6.64 7.61 -7.06
N SER A 137 -5.66 7.19 -6.27
CA SER A 137 -4.54 8.01 -5.78
C SER A 137 -3.39 8.05 -6.80
N ALA A 138 -2.35 8.84 -6.51
CA ALA A 138 -1.15 8.88 -7.33
C ALA A 138 -0.46 7.51 -7.46
N ALA A 139 -0.54 6.62 -6.47
CA ALA A 139 0.17 5.34 -6.45
C ALA A 139 -0.71 4.11 -6.73
N SER A 140 -2.02 4.30 -6.95
CA SER A 140 -2.96 3.19 -7.14
C SER A 140 -3.42 3.04 -8.58
N ILE A 141 -3.76 1.80 -8.93
CA ILE A 141 -4.29 1.37 -10.22
C ILE A 141 -5.66 0.80 -9.99
N LEU A 142 -6.69 1.46 -10.51
CA LEU A 142 -8.06 0.96 -10.44
C LEU A 142 -8.47 0.45 -11.82
N LEU A 143 -8.61 -0.88 -11.90
CA LEU A 143 -8.93 -1.62 -13.11
C LEU A 143 -10.40 -2.07 -13.04
N CYS A 144 -11.23 -1.66 -14.00
CA CYS A 144 -12.62 -2.10 -14.11
C CYS A 144 -12.75 -3.21 -15.15
N VAL A 145 -13.24 -4.38 -14.74
CA VAL A 145 -13.53 -5.55 -15.57
C VAL A 145 -14.91 -6.07 -15.21
N ASP A 146 -15.83 -6.14 -16.17
CA ASP A 146 -17.19 -6.68 -15.97
C ASP A 146 -17.90 -6.16 -14.69
N GLU A 147 -17.89 -4.84 -14.49
CA GLU A 147 -18.46 -4.15 -13.31
C GLU A 147 -17.74 -4.40 -11.97
N ILE A 148 -16.61 -5.12 -11.98
CA ILE A 148 -15.72 -5.31 -10.83
C ILE A 148 -14.53 -4.37 -10.93
N THR A 149 -14.27 -3.61 -9.86
CA THR A 149 -13.10 -2.74 -9.77
C THR A 149 -12.03 -3.37 -8.90
N TYR A 150 -10.85 -3.58 -9.46
CA TYR A 150 -9.65 -4.06 -8.76
C TYR A 150 -8.71 -2.91 -8.49
N CYS A 151 -8.40 -2.66 -7.22
CA CYS A 151 -7.39 -1.70 -6.79
C CYS A 151 -6.06 -2.41 -6.56
N MET A 152 -5.03 -2.01 -7.30
CA MET A 152 -3.67 -2.52 -7.15
C MET A 152 -2.69 -1.38 -6.89
N THR A 153 -1.55 -1.71 -6.28
CA THR A 153 -0.43 -0.77 -6.08
C THR A 153 0.87 -1.43 -6.46
N CYS A 154 1.87 -0.65 -6.84
CA CYS A 154 3.22 -1.15 -7.07
C CYS A 154 4.07 -1.04 -5.80
N GLU A 155 4.74 -2.13 -5.42
CA GLU A 155 5.68 -2.15 -4.30
C GLU A 155 6.94 -2.92 -4.69
N ASN A 156 8.14 -2.33 -4.52
CA ASN A 156 9.43 -3.04 -4.62
C ASN A 156 9.63 -3.99 -5.81
N GLY A 157 9.09 -3.66 -7.00
CA GLY A 157 9.22 -4.48 -8.20
C GLY A 157 8.02 -5.35 -8.53
N TYR A 158 7.02 -5.45 -7.64
CA TYR A 158 5.83 -6.29 -7.80
C TYR A 158 4.53 -5.49 -7.75
N LEU A 159 3.44 -6.13 -8.21
CA LEU A 159 2.08 -5.62 -8.13
C LEU A 159 1.37 -6.25 -6.94
N THR A 160 0.69 -5.46 -6.12
CA THR A 160 -0.08 -5.94 -4.96
C THR A 160 -1.55 -5.63 -5.16
N LEU A 161 -2.43 -6.61 -4.95
CA LEU A 161 -3.87 -6.39 -4.93
C LEU A 161 -4.29 -5.88 -3.54
N ARG A 162 -4.99 -4.75 -3.49
CA ARG A 162 -5.40 -4.06 -2.26
C ARG A 162 -6.87 -4.18 -1.98
N GLU A 163 -7.67 -3.97 -3.01
CA GLU A 163 -9.11 -3.98 -2.87
C GLU A 163 -9.78 -4.55 -4.11
N VAL A 164 -10.96 -5.13 -3.92
CA VAL A 164 -11.84 -5.56 -5.00
C VAL A 164 -13.25 -5.12 -4.66
N TRP A 165 -13.92 -4.44 -5.59
CA TRP A 165 -15.28 -3.93 -5.43
C TRP A 165 -16.18 -4.54 -6.49
N ASN A 166 -17.26 -5.20 -6.09
CA ASN A 166 -18.15 -5.93 -7.00
C ASN A 166 -19.57 -5.33 -7.08
N GLY A 167 -19.71 -4.06 -6.70
CA GLY A 167 -20.99 -3.34 -6.65
C GLY A 167 -21.90 -3.69 -5.46
N ALA A 168 -21.76 -4.89 -4.88
CA ALA A 168 -22.51 -5.31 -3.68
C ALA A 168 -21.72 -5.13 -2.38
N GLY A 169 -20.39 -5.13 -2.46
CA GLY A 169 -19.49 -4.96 -1.33
C GLY A 169 -18.04 -4.80 -1.79
N GLY A 170 -17.14 -4.79 -0.83
CA GLY A 170 -15.71 -4.59 -1.08
C GLY A 170 -14.85 -5.52 -0.25
N ILE A 171 -13.78 -6.04 -0.85
CA ILE A 171 -12.75 -6.83 -0.22
C ILE A 171 -11.58 -5.91 0.10
N GLY A 172 -11.09 -5.91 1.33
CA GLY A 172 -9.83 -5.30 1.73
C GLY A 172 -8.75 -6.36 1.89
N ILE A 173 -7.56 -6.08 1.37
CA ILE A 173 -6.42 -6.99 1.35
C ILE A 173 -5.19 -6.26 1.90
N LYS A 174 -4.69 -6.75 3.03
CA LYS A 174 -3.39 -6.37 3.60
C LYS A 174 -2.38 -7.49 3.34
N ARG A 175 -1.13 -7.33 3.79
CA ARG A 175 -0.07 -8.29 3.52
C ARG A 175 -0.38 -9.73 3.97
N HIS A 176 -0.99 -9.87 5.14
CA HIS A 176 -1.42 -11.16 5.69
C HIS A 176 -2.81 -11.06 6.31
N ALA A 177 -3.71 -10.29 5.69
CA ALA A 177 -5.08 -10.16 6.17
C ALA A 177 -6.06 -9.89 5.04
N ILE A 178 -7.23 -10.52 5.14
CA ILE A 178 -8.37 -10.26 4.27
C ILE A 178 -9.52 -9.81 5.16
N TYR A 179 -10.30 -8.84 4.70
CA TYR A 179 -11.43 -8.31 5.44
C TYR A 179 -12.52 -7.80 4.50
N ASP A 180 -13.73 -7.75 5.00
CA ASP A 180 -14.83 -7.07 4.33
C ASP A 180 -14.74 -5.56 4.62
N LEU A 181 -14.75 -4.74 3.57
CA LEU A 181 -14.59 -3.28 3.70
C LEU A 181 -15.75 -2.66 4.47
N GLN A 182 -16.98 -3.12 4.26
CA GLN A 182 -18.16 -2.60 4.96
C GLN A 182 -18.09 -2.94 6.45
N ALA A 183 -17.78 -4.20 6.78
CA ALA A 183 -17.64 -4.63 8.16
C ALA A 183 -16.50 -3.91 8.90
N CYS A 184 -15.41 -3.58 8.20
CA CYS A 184 -14.30 -2.84 8.77
C CYS A 184 -14.68 -1.40 9.12
N VAL A 185 -15.39 -0.70 8.21
CA VAL A 185 -15.85 0.68 8.44
C VAL A 185 -16.78 0.77 9.65
N GLU A 186 -17.59 -0.26 9.88
CA GLU A 186 -18.51 -0.33 11.02
C GLU A 186 -17.81 -0.74 12.34
N SER A 187 -16.52 -1.07 12.30
CA SER A 187 -15.80 -1.59 13.47
C SER A 187 -15.25 -0.48 14.37
N ALA A 188 -15.69 -0.47 15.63
CA ALA A 188 -15.02 0.28 16.68
C ALA A 188 -13.62 -0.33 16.91
N GLY A 189 -12.56 0.35 16.48
CA GLY A 189 -11.20 -0.16 16.60
C GLY A 189 -10.43 -0.33 15.28
N GLY A 190 -11.12 -0.31 14.14
CA GLY A 190 -10.52 -0.44 12.80
C GLY A 190 -9.89 -1.79 12.47
N ASN A 191 -10.17 -2.84 13.28
CA ASN A 191 -9.61 -4.18 13.10
C ASN A 191 -10.64 -5.31 13.35
N ALA A 192 -11.92 -4.99 13.53
CA ALA A 192 -12.93 -6.04 13.49
C ALA A 192 -13.17 -6.46 12.02
N GLY A 193 -13.45 -7.74 11.80
CA GLY A 193 -13.62 -8.29 10.44
C GLY A 193 -12.32 -8.71 9.75
N PHE A 194 -11.15 -8.42 10.33
CA PHE A 194 -9.87 -8.90 9.81
C PHE A 194 -9.67 -10.38 10.09
N CYS A 195 -9.43 -11.13 9.03
CA CYS A 195 -9.00 -12.52 9.05
C CYS A 195 -7.53 -12.58 8.68
N TYR A 196 -6.67 -13.01 9.60
CA TYR A 196 -5.22 -13.05 9.41
C TYR A 196 -4.75 -14.40 8.85
N GLY A 197 -3.86 -14.36 7.86
CA GLY A 197 -3.38 -15.55 7.16
C GLY A 197 -2.48 -15.21 5.98
N ASN A 198 -1.78 -16.21 5.44
CA ASN A 198 -1.05 -16.05 4.18
C ASN A 198 -2.03 -16.16 3.00
N HIS A 199 -1.82 -15.37 1.95
CA HIS A 199 -2.60 -15.42 0.71
C HIS A 199 -1.72 -14.95 -0.47
N PRO A 200 -2.07 -15.27 -1.72
CA PRO A 200 -1.22 -14.95 -2.88
C PRO A 200 -1.29 -13.46 -3.29
N TYR A 201 -2.24 -12.70 -2.76
CA TYR A 201 -2.54 -11.34 -3.24
C TYR A 201 -1.52 -10.24 -2.91
N SER A 202 -0.51 -10.56 -2.09
CA SER A 202 0.58 -9.64 -1.77
C SER A 202 1.59 -9.45 -2.91
N ASP A 203 1.65 -10.39 -3.85
CA ASP A 203 2.37 -10.27 -5.12
C ASP A 203 1.57 -10.97 -6.20
N VAL A 204 0.86 -10.18 -7.01
CA VAL A 204 -0.01 -10.64 -8.08
C VAL A 204 0.61 -10.47 -9.46
N THR A 205 1.92 -10.24 -9.53
CA THR A 205 2.63 -10.00 -10.79
C THR A 205 2.47 -11.19 -11.74
N ASP A 206 2.73 -12.39 -11.23
CA ASP A 206 2.64 -13.65 -11.97
C ASP A 206 1.36 -14.45 -11.66
N LEU A 207 0.52 -14.01 -10.72
CA LEU A 207 -0.76 -14.64 -10.41
C LEU A 207 -1.72 -14.45 -11.59
N PRO A 208 -2.26 -15.51 -12.23
CA PRO A 208 -3.23 -15.37 -13.30
C PRO A 208 -4.41 -14.48 -12.90
N PHE A 209 -4.86 -13.58 -13.79
CA PHE A 209 -5.96 -12.67 -13.46
C PHE A 209 -7.27 -13.41 -13.13
N ALA A 210 -7.51 -14.57 -13.76
CA ALA A 210 -8.65 -15.42 -13.45
C ALA A 210 -8.64 -15.98 -12.01
N ASP A 211 -7.50 -15.96 -11.33
CA ASP A 211 -7.37 -16.40 -9.93
C ASP A 211 -7.56 -15.24 -8.93
N PHE A 212 -7.88 -14.03 -9.41
CA PHE A 212 -8.22 -12.91 -8.54
C PHE A 212 -9.62 -13.13 -7.94
N PRO A 213 -9.80 -12.84 -6.64
CA PRO A 213 -11.07 -13.03 -6.00
C PRO A 213 -12.06 -11.98 -6.48
N THR A 214 -13.34 -12.35 -6.57
CA THR A 214 -14.45 -11.44 -6.87
C THR A 214 -15.35 -11.21 -5.65
N THR A 215 -15.23 -12.07 -4.63
CA THR A 215 -15.98 -11.98 -3.38
C THR A 215 -15.08 -12.20 -2.16
N CYS A 216 -15.49 -11.67 -1.00
CA CYS A 216 -14.83 -11.95 0.26
C CYS A 216 -14.76 -13.45 0.57
N GLU A 217 -15.81 -14.21 0.23
CA GLU A 217 -15.85 -15.66 0.45
C GLU A 217 -14.75 -16.38 -0.33
N GLU A 218 -14.60 -16.08 -1.63
CA GLU A 218 -13.52 -16.62 -2.46
C GLU A 218 -12.15 -16.21 -1.94
N ALA A 219 -11.98 -14.94 -1.56
CA ALA A 219 -10.73 -14.45 -1.00
C ALA A 219 -10.34 -15.22 0.27
N MET A 220 -11.31 -15.50 1.15
CA MET A 220 -11.09 -16.27 2.38
C MET A 220 -10.75 -17.74 2.12
N GLN A 221 -11.21 -18.34 1.02
CA GLN A 221 -10.82 -19.71 0.65
C GLN A 221 -9.32 -19.83 0.33
N HIS A 222 -8.70 -18.74 -0.13
CA HIS A 222 -7.26 -18.67 -0.41
C HIS A 222 -6.42 -18.25 0.80
N LEU A 223 -7.05 -18.04 1.96
CA LEU A 223 -6.37 -17.60 3.19
C LEU A 223 -5.87 -18.79 4.02
N ASP A 224 -4.56 -18.99 4.06
CA ASP A 224 -3.91 -19.97 4.94
C ASP A 224 -3.71 -19.40 6.35
N ARG A 225 -4.55 -19.88 7.28
CA ARG A 225 -4.60 -19.44 8.68
C ARG A 225 -3.81 -20.36 9.62
N THR A 226 -3.12 -21.38 9.12
CA THR A 226 -2.62 -22.52 9.92
C THR A 226 -1.73 -22.09 11.08
N ASN A 227 -0.80 -21.16 10.84
CA ASN A 227 0.15 -20.68 11.85
C ASN A 227 -0.18 -19.26 12.34
N TRP A 228 -1.39 -18.78 12.10
CA TRP A 228 -1.80 -17.45 12.49
C TRP A 228 -2.72 -17.51 13.71
N ALA A 229 -2.46 -16.61 14.65
CA ALA A 229 -3.28 -16.42 15.84
C ALA A 229 -3.43 -14.93 16.14
N VAL A 230 -4.35 -14.61 17.04
CA VAL A 230 -4.44 -13.28 17.64
C VAL A 230 -4.32 -13.37 19.15
N VAL A 231 -3.78 -12.32 19.77
CA VAL A 231 -3.78 -12.19 21.24
C VAL A 231 -5.22 -12.16 21.76
N ASN A 232 -5.50 -12.97 22.78
CA ASN A 232 -6.80 -13.09 23.42
C ASN A 232 -6.66 -13.26 24.95
N ASN A 233 -6.76 -12.16 25.69
CA ASN A 233 -6.92 -12.17 27.13
C ASN A 233 -8.42 -12.20 27.48
N PRO A 234 -8.83 -13.01 28.49
CA PRO A 234 -10.22 -13.03 28.97
C PRO A 234 -10.76 -11.67 29.42
N ASN A 235 -9.88 -10.78 29.86
CA ASN A 235 -10.19 -9.39 30.15
C ASN A 235 -9.54 -8.51 29.05
N PRO A 236 -10.32 -7.87 28.16
CA PRO A 236 -9.79 -7.02 27.10
C PRO A 236 -8.96 -5.80 27.59
N ALA A 237 -9.11 -5.39 28.85
CA ALA A 237 -8.28 -4.34 29.46
C ALA A 237 -6.86 -4.83 29.81
N ASP A 238 -6.66 -6.15 29.89
CA ASP A 238 -5.36 -6.76 30.08
C ASP A 238 -4.59 -6.89 28.75
N ARG A 239 -3.29 -7.15 28.86
CA ARG A 239 -2.39 -7.29 27.71
C ARG A 239 -1.49 -8.50 27.90
N LEU A 240 -1.19 -9.18 26.79
CA LEU A 240 -0.32 -10.35 26.80
C LEU A 240 1.15 -9.94 26.69
N TYR A 241 1.99 -10.46 27.58
CA TYR A 241 3.43 -10.23 27.53
C TYR A 241 4.09 -11.02 26.40
N LEU A 242 4.94 -10.36 25.63
CA LEU A 242 5.98 -11.00 24.85
C LEU A 242 7.25 -11.12 25.71
N ARG A 243 7.78 -12.34 25.84
CA ARG A 243 8.90 -12.66 26.73
C ARG A 243 10.12 -13.08 25.92
N GLY A 244 11.31 -12.70 26.36
CA GLY A 244 12.56 -13.13 25.71
C GLY A 244 12.89 -14.62 25.88
N LYS A 245 12.17 -15.34 26.76
CA LYS A 245 12.30 -16.78 27.01
C LYS A 245 10.93 -17.36 27.34
N ALA A 246 10.75 -18.66 27.16
CA ALA A 246 9.56 -19.43 27.56
C ALA A 246 9.43 -19.54 29.10
N SER A 247 9.31 -18.39 29.77
CA SER A 247 9.19 -18.27 31.22
C SER A 247 8.55 -16.93 31.60
N LYS A 248 7.77 -16.93 32.69
CA LYS A 248 7.16 -15.71 33.25
C LYS A 248 8.22 -14.72 33.76
N GLU A 249 9.39 -15.23 34.14
CA GLU A 249 10.56 -14.44 34.55
C GLU A 249 11.41 -13.97 33.36
N GLY A 250 11.04 -14.36 32.13
CA GLY A 250 11.68 -13.87 30.92
C GLY A 250 11.58 -12.34 30.82
N ARG A 251 12.62 -11.70 30.27
CA ARG A 251 12.64 -10.27 29.99
C ARG A 251 11.37 -9.87 29.23
N ASN A 252 10.68 -8.84 29.72
CA ASN A 252 9.53 -8.25 29.05
C ASN A 252 9.99 -7.49 27.79
N LEU A 253 9.52 -7.92 26.62
CA LEU A 253 9.79 -7.29 25.33
C LEU A 253 8.68 -6.33 24.90
N GLY A 254 7.52 -6.37 25.56
CA GLY A 254 6.33 -5.58 25.26
C GLY A 254 5.08 -6.28 25.79
N LYS A 255 3.97 -5.55 25.91
CA LYS A 255 2.65 -6.11 26.17
C LYS A 255 1.71 -5.76 25.03
N PHE A 256 0.96 -6.73 24.54
CA PHE A 256 0.15 -6.61 23.32
C PHE A 256 -1.34 -6.72 23.64
N TYR A 257 -2.12 -5.89 22.95
CA TYR A 257 -3.58 -5.82 23.10
C TYR A 257 -4.25 -7.03 22.44
N ASN A 258 -5.47 -7.36 22.87
CA ASN A 258 -6.31 -8.32 22.16
C ASN A 258 -6.45 -7.92 20.68
N ARG A 259 -6.55 -8.93 19.80
CA ARG A 259 -6.50 -8.83 18.34
C ARG A 259 -5.14 -8.51 17.71
N THR A 260 -4.06 -8.35 18.48
CA THR A 260 -2.70 -8.28 17.88
C THR A 260 -2.42 -9.56 17.10
N PRO A 261 -2.19 -9.50 15.78
CA PRO A 261 -1.89 -10.68 14.99
C PRO A 261 -0.49 -11.18 15.28
N VAL A 262 -0.35 -12.49 15.41
CA VAL A 262 0.92 -13.17 15.64
C VAL A 262 1.04 -14.36 14.70
N TYR A 263 2.22 -14.52 14.10
CA TYR A 263 2.61 -15.76 13.43
C TYR A 263 3.27 -16.67 14.46
N VAL A 264 2.75 -17.88 14.64
CA VAL A 264 3.26 -18.88 15.58
C VAL A 264 4.28 -19.75 14.86
N GLU A 265 5.55 -19.58 15.20
CA GLU A 265 6.64 -20.36 14.60
C GLU A 265 6.78 -21.74 15.26
N GLU A 266 6.54 -21.82 16.56
CA GLU A 266 6.64 -23.08 17.31
C GLU A 266 5.82 -23.05 18.60
N ILE A 267 5.21 -24.18 18.97
CA ILE A 267 4.60 -24.38 20.29
C ILE A 267 5.48 -25.31 21.12
N ARG A 268 5.91 -24.82 22.30
CA ARG A 268 6.75 -25.51 23.28
C ARG A 268 6.02 -25.58 24.64
N GLY A 269 5.20 -26.62 24.80
CA GLY A 269 4.36 -26.77 25.99
C GLY A 269 3.38 -25.59 26.13
N ASP A 270 3.44 -24.89 27.26
CA ASP A 270 2.56 -23.74 27.55
C ASP A 270 2.94 -22.44 26.81
N TRP A 271 4.03 -22.45 26.05
CA TRP A 271 4.56 -21.26 25.38
C TRP A 271 4.59 -21.43 23.86
N ALA A 272 4.22 -20.38 23.15
CA ALA A 272 4.40 -20.24 21.71
C ALA A 272 5.56 -19.29 21.44
N TYR A 273 6.51 -19.68 20.60
CA TYR A 273 7.45 -18.75 19.98
C TYR A 273 6.75 -18.10 18.78
N VAL A 274 6.67 -16.78 18.80
CA VAL A 274 5.85 -16.01 17.87
C VAL A 274 6.64 -14.88 17.23
N ARG A 275 6.17 -14.45 16.06
CA ARG A 275 6.60 -13.24 15.36
C ARG A 275 5.41 -12.30 15.18
N ILE A 276 5.64 -11.02 15.46
CA ILE A 276 4.71 -9.91 15.30
C ILE A 276 5.27 -8.98 14.22
N GLY A 277 4.43 -8.69 13.23
CA GLY A 277 4.83 -8.02 12.01
C GLY A 277 6.03 -8.71 11.36
N ARG A 278 6.97 -7.92 10.82
CA ARG A 278 8.13 -8.48 10.10
C ARG A 278 9.22 -9.10 10.96
N ALA A 279 9.46 -8.57 12.16
CA ALA A 279 10.71 -8.87 12.87
C ALA A 279 10.61 -8.99 14.40
N THR A 280 9.48 -8.63 15.02
CA THR A 280 9.39 -8.65 16.49
C THR A 280 9.09 -10.06 16.98
N THR A 281 10.09 -10.74 17.54
CA THR A 281 9.92 -12.14 18.00
C THR A 281 10.05 -12.32 19.52
N GLY A 282 9.50 -13.41 20.02
CA GLY A 282 9.59 -13.79 21.43
C GLY A 282 8.59 -14.89 21.81
N TYR A 283 8.39 -15.10 23.11
CA TYR A 283 7.52 -16.14 23.64
C TYR A 283 6.26 -15.54 24.26
N MET A 284 5.11 -16.09 23.91
CA MET A 284 3.82 -15.79 24.51
C MET A 284 3.23 -17.06 25.13
N MET A 285 2.40 -16.94 26.17
CA MET A 285 1.68 -18.09 26.72
C MET A 285 0.59 -18.51 25.72
N THR A 286 0.62 -19.76 25.26
CA THR A 286 -0.26 -20.28 24.20
C THR A 286 -1.75 -20.14 24.54
N LYS A 287 -2.11 -20.29 25.82
CA LYS A 287 -3.51 -20.19 26.28
C LYS A 287 -4.15 -18.80 26.10
N TYR A 288 -3.36 -17.77 25.77
CA TYR A 288 -3.83 -16.41 25.48
C TYR A 288 -3.72 -16.07 23.99
N LEU A 289 -3.64 -17.09 23.14
CA LEU A 289 -3.68 -16.98 21.69
C LEU A 289 -4.93 -17.70 21.18
N ALA A 290 -5.69 -17.04 20.31
CA ALA A 290 -6.84 -17.62 19.63
C ALA A 290 -6.47 -17.89 18.16
N PHE A 291 -6.81 -19.08 17.69
CA PHE A 291 -6.48 -19.58 16.35
C PHE A 291 -7.77 -19.78 15.53
N GLY A 292 -7.64 -19.85 14.20
CA GLY A 292 -8.76 -20.17 13.31
C GLY A 292 -9.97 -19.28 13.54
N GLU A 293 -11.17 -19.86 13.57
CA GLU A 293 -12.44 -19.16 13.80
C GLU A 293 -12.54 -18.50 15.18
N ASP A 294 -11.82 -19.00 16.19
CA ASP A 294 -11.85 -18.39 17.52
C ASP A 294 -11.14 -17.04 17.52
N ALA A 295 -10.18 -16.82 16.62
CA ALA A 295 -9.55 -15.52 16.42
C ALA A 295 -10.56 -14.46 15.96
N ASP A 296 -11.55 -14.85 15.16
CA ASP A 296 -12.52 -13.93 14.57
C ASP A 296 -13.51 -13.40 15.62
N LYS A 297 -13.71 -14.17 16.69
CA LYS A 297 -14.59 -13.83 17.82
C LYS A 297 -13.92 -12.92 18.86
N VAL A 298 -12.61 -12.67 18.75
CA VAL A 298 -11.89 -11.85 19.72
C VAL A 298 -12.23 -10.37 19.50
N GLU A 299 -12.73 -9.71 20.54
CA GLU A 299 -12.95 -8.27 20.53
C GLU A 299 -11.60 -7.52 20.45
N CYS A 300 -11.53 -6.53 19.56
CA CYS A 300 -10.34 -5.71 19.42
C CYS A 300 -10.20 -4.76 20.61
N ALA A 301 -9.02 -4.73 21.22
CA ALA A 301 -8.71 -3.83 22.34
C ALA A 301 -7.71 -2.73 21.95
N PHE A 302 -7.56 -2.45 20.66
CA PHE A 302 -6.65 -1.42 20.17
C PHE A 302 -7.19 -0.03 20.52
N PRO A 303 -6.42 0.81 21.23
CA PRO A 303 -6.88 2.15 21.54
C PRO A 303 -6.94 2.98 20.26
N GLN A 304 -8.03 3.71 20.07
CA GLN A 304 -8.18 4.66 18.96
C GLN A 304 -7.54 5.98 19.39
N LEU A 305 -6.36 6.26 18.84
CA LEU A 305 -5.56 7.40 19.22
C LEU A 305 -5.00 8.08 17.96
N GLU A 306 -4.90 9.40 18.02
CA GLU A 306 -4.32 10.23 16.99
C GLU A 306 -2.99 10.82 17.47
N VAL A 307 -2.10 11.16 16.54
CA VAL A 307 -0.89 11.92 16.86
C VAL A 307 -1.27 13.36 17.11
N ARG A 308 -0.83 13.92 18.25
CA ARG A 308 -1.08 15.33 18.58
C ARG A 308 -0.43 16.25 17.55
N GLU A 309 -1.15 17.32 17.22
CA GLU A 309 -0.73 18.26 16.17
C GLU A 309 0.62 18.91 16.45
N GLU A 310 0.97 19.11 17.72
CA GLU A 310 2.25 19.69 18.16
C GLU A 310 3.50 18.87 17.75
N TYR A 311 3.32 17.60 17.36
CA TYR A 311 4.39 16.73 16.84
C TYR A 311 4.34 16.57 15.32
N ARG A 312 3.44 17.27 14.61
CA ARG A 312 3.44 17.30 13.14
C ARG A 312 4.71 17.98 12.65
N LEU A 313 5.34 17.36 11.68
CA LEU A 313 6.46 17.92 10.95
C LEU A 313 5.93 18.59 9.69
N ASN A 314 6.26 19.87 9.51
CA ASN A 314 5.88 20.62 8.32
C ASN A 314 6.58 20.01 7.10
N VAL A 315 5.79 19.57 6.13
CA VAL A 315 6.26 19.20 4.79
C VAL A 315 5.81 20.25 3.77
N ALA A 316 6.44 20.27 2.60
CA ALA A 316 6.22 21.31 1.59
C ALA A 316 4.81 21.28 0.96
N ASP A 317 4.08 20.19 1.13
CA ASP A 317 2.70 20.02 0.66
C ASP A 317 1.74 20.21 1.86
N GLU A 318 0.97 21.30 1.85
CA GLU A 318 0.07 21.73 2.94
C GLU A 318 -1.01 20.70 3.30
N ALA A 319 -1.26 19.69 2.44
CA ALA A 319 -2.22 18.63 2.68
C ALA A 319 -1.63 17.37 3.33
N THR A 320 -0.30 17.30 3.47
CA THR A 320 0.38 16.15 4.08
C THR A 320 1.11 16.55 5.36
N TYR A 321 1.17 15.64 6.32
CA TYR A 321 1.88 15.81 7.57
C TYR A 321 2.73 14.57 7.84
N GLU A 322 3.91 14.76 8.38
CA GLU A 322 4.77 13.65 8.79
C GLU A 322 4.94 13.60 10.30
N PHE A 323 5.18 12.40 10.81
CA PHE A 323 5.50 12.15 12.21
C PHE A 323 6.74 11.26 12.33
N GLU A 324 7.51 11.47 13.38
CA GLU A 324 8.63 10.60 13.73
C GLU A 324 8.13 9.41 14.55
N VAL A 325 8.36 8.21 14.03
CA VAL A 325 8.19 6.94 14.76
C VAL A 325 9.53 6.26 14.92
N LEU A 326 9.81 5.72 16.08
CA LEU A 326 11.13 5.22 16.44
C LEU A 326 11.26 3.73 16.11
N ASP A 327 12.41 3.31 15.62
CA ASP A 327 12.68 1.89 15.33
C ASP A 327 12.84 1.07 16.62
N GLU A 328 13.20 1.75 17.71
CA GLU A 328 13.32 1.20 19.07
C GLU A 328 12.66 2.13 20.09
N PRO A 329 12.23 1.63 21.27
CA PRO A 329 11.60 2.43 22.34
C PRO A 329 12.65 3.26 23.10
N SER A 330 13.42 4.07 22.39
CA SER A 330 14.48 4.92 22.92
C SER A 330 14.47 6.26 22.20
N LYS A 331 14.61 7.36 22.95
CA LYS A 331 14.71 8.71 22.37
C LYS A 331 15.92 8.90 21.45
N SER A 332 16.93 8.03 21.56
CA SER A 332 18.14 8.06 20.72
C SER A 332 18.07 7.10 19.53
N ALA A 333 16.96 6.40 19.34
CA ALA A 333 16.81 5.46 18.24
C ALA A 333 16.72 6.20 16.90
N PRO A 334 17.13 5.57 15.79
CA PRO A 334 16.72 6.01 14.47
C PRO A 334 15.19 6.06 14.38
N TYR A 335 14.71 6.92 13.49
CA TYR A 335 13.29 7.07 13.24
C TYR A 335 12.95 6.73 11.78
N THR A 336 11.73 6.27 11.60
CA THR A 336 11.02 6.16 10.33
C THR A 336 9.99 7.28 10.25
N ARG A 337 9.65 7.72 9.03
CA ARG A 337 8.57 8.69 8.81
C ARG A 337 7.24 7.96 8.71
N TRP A 338 6.27 8.41 9.50
CA TRP A 338 4.85 8.10 9.33
C TRP A 338 4.24 9.25 8.54
N HIS A 339 3.75 8.98 7.33
CA HIS A 339 3.08 9.97 6.48
C HIS A 339 1.58 10.00 6.75
N SER A 340 0.97 11.19 6.72
CA SER A 340 -0.48 11.35 6.78
C SER A 340 -1.14 10.59 5.63
N GLY A 341 -1.93 9.58 5.95
CA GLY A 341 -2.50 8.63 4.98
C GLY A 341 -2.00 7.19 5.18
N ASP A 342 -0.84 6.99 5.79
CA ASP A 342 -0.43 5.66 6.23
C ASP A 342 -1.35 5.18 7.35
N SER A 343 -1.86 3.96 7.23
CA SER A 343 -2.55 3.29 8.32
C SER A 343 -1.52 2.79 9.34
N TRP A 344 -1.60 3.30 10.56
CA TRP A 344 -0.84 2.80 11.71
C TRP A 344 -1.78 2.53 12.88
N THR A 345 -1.59 1.38 13.50
CA THR A 345 -2.46 0.90 14.57
C THR A 345 -1.65 0.63 15.82
N VAL A 346 -2.18 1.03 16.99
CA VAL A 346 -1.56 0.76 18.29
C VAL A 346 -1.85 -0.69 18.72
N ILE A 347 -0.83 -1.54 18.64
CA ILE A 347 -0.94 -2.98 18.94
C ILE A 347 -0.39 -3.35 20.33
N GLY A 348 0.34 -2.45 20.99
CA GLY A 348 0.87 -2.75 22.32
C GLY A 348 1.52 -1.58 23.03
N ILE A 349 2.17 -1.89 24.15
CA ILE A 349 2.94 -0.93 24.95
C ILE A 349 4.29 -1.50 25.39
N LYS A 350 5.27 -0.62 25.55
CA LYS A 350 6.58 -0.93 26.14
C LYS A 350 7.11 0.27 26.91
N GLY A 351 7.06 0.19 28.24
CA GLY A 351 7.43 1.33 29.09
C GLY A 351 6.52 2.53 28.78
N ASN A 352 7.14 3.65 28.39
CA ASN A 352 6.46 4.91 28.06
C ASN A 352 6.16 5.06 26.55
N TYR A 353 6.26 3.99 25.78
CA TYR A 353 5.99 3.98 24.34
C TYR A 353 4.79 3.10 24.01
N TYR A 354 4.01 3.53 23.02
CA TYR A 354 3.13 2.63 22.28
C TYR A 354 3.95 1.85 21.27
N ILE A 355 3.55 0.60 21.03
CA ILE A 355 4.00 -0.22 19.92
C ILE A 355 2.96 -0.07 18.83
N ILE A 356 3.38 0.42 17.67
CA ILE A 356 2.50 0.65 16.51
C ILE A 356 2.94 -0.23 15.35
N MET A 357 1.98 -0.59 14.50
CA MET A 357 2.22 -1.39 13.30
C MET A 357 1.45 -0.81 12.12
N ASN A 358 2.11 -0.72 10.96
CA ASN A 358 1.46 -0.28 9.72
C ASN A 358 1.02 -1.45 8.83
N ASP A 359 0.38 -1.14 7.70
CA ASP A 359 -0.11 -2.13 6.72
C ASP A 359 0.99 -2.96 6.07
N ASN A 360 2.21 -2.41 6.06
CA ASN A 360 3.41 -3.11 5.65
C ASN A 360 4.03 -3.98 6.75
N GLU A 361 3.38 -4.06 7.91
CA GLU A 361 3.78 -4.84 9.08
C GLU A 361 5.13 -4.41 9.69
N ASN A 362 5.53 -3.17 9.43
CA ASN A 362 6.63 -2.54 10.13
C ASN A 362 6.18 -2.20 11.55
N VAL A 363 6.95 -2.64 12.53
CA VAL A 363 6.67 -2.37 13.95
C VAL A 363 7.60 -1.26 14.42
N CYS A 364 7.01 -0.15 14.85
CA CYS A 364 7.72 1.01 15.37
C CYS A 364 7.18 1.39 16.76
N TYR A 365 7.77 2.42 17.34
CA TYR A 365 7.46 2.92 18.67
C TYR A 365 7.20 4.41 18.65
N ILE A 366 6.16 4.86 19.35
CA ILE A 366 5.87 6.28 19.52
C ILE A 366 5.70 6.59 21.01
N PRO A 367 6.26 7.69 21.54
CA PRO A 367 6.04 8.06 22.93
C PRO A 367 4.56 8.21 23.23
N GLN A 368 4.10 7.67 24.37
CA GLN A 368 2.67 7.73 24.72
C GLN A 368 2.15 9.15 24.85
N SER A 369 3.00 10.10 25.26
CA SER A 369 2.65 11.52 25.33
C SER A 369 2.37 12.17 23.97
N HIS A 370 2.77 11.55 22.86
CA HIS A 370 2.54 12.08 21.52
C HIS A 370 1.16 11.70 20.97
N LEU A 371 0.52 10.69 21.57
CA LEU A 371 -0.81 10.26 21.18
C LEU A 371 -1.88 10.81 22.15
N TRP A 372 -3.10 10.96 21.65
CA TRP A 372 -4.27 11.33 22.42
C TRP A 372 -5.55 10.78 21.77
N ALA A 373 -6.67 10.85 22.47
CA ALA A 373 -7.93 10.26 22.01
C ALA A 373 -8.59 11.00 20.81
N GLY A 374 -7.99 12.08 20.31
CA GLY A 374 -8.64 12.96 19.33
C GLY A 374 -9.73 13.83 19.97
N ASN A 375 -10.41 14.62 19.13
CA ASN A 375 -11.54 15.47 19.54
C ASN A 375 -12.92 14.81 19.42
N GLY A 376 -12.98 13.55 18.98
CA GLY A 376 -14.24 12.88 18.66
C GLY A 376 -14.69 13.16 17.24
#